data_AF-A0A939B3C7-F1
#
_entry.id   AF-A0A939B3C7-F1
#
_cell.length_a   1.000
_cell.length_b   1.000
_cell.length_c   1.000
_cell.angle_alpha   90.00
_cell.angle_beta   90.00
_cell.angle_gamma   90.00
#
_symmetry.space_group_name_H-M   'P 1'
#
loop_
_entity.id
_entity.type
_entity.pdbx_description
1 polymer ?
#
loop_
_entity_poly.entity_id
_entity_poly.type
_entity_poly.pdbx_seq_one_letter_code
_entity_poly.pdbx_strand_id
1 'polypeptide(L)'
;MECGHTAGALGNYLRRYWRELVLHRHGITVEDKDLLSFKIIEAGGMSASARIKYGSAVEACRSLDYIELNMSQVARKFSLDATALANFMRVHFPDVLSWREQLRRSFGFCNGVHRGVRPESLDQYAEAVRLYRTTDMTQAEIASKCRVSLGGLNQHLRFYCNDVLCRKRQSRKIAKENDKKRFGENAGNGRKHAPAPSTVHKYAGALALYLDTDMTINEVVARTGVSAGGFRFYLRRWHGGGRSTVATSCSLRAAAKYAAAIDSLRCRPRPVAQVAADFGLNPDVFRCYLRAHEPELASRHGRMRTAKGRLVSSASREKYAEALRLYSTTAESLRSIASRLGLVYNSVGGYIRRNHPEAVALHASRVAANANA
;
A
#
# COMPACT_ATOMS: atom_id res chain seq x y z
N MET A 1 -22.26 27.90 -41.74
CA MET A 1 -22.95 27.85 -40.44
C MET A 1 -21.91 27.59 -39.37
N GLU A 2 -21.56 28.62 -38.60
CA GLU A 2 -20.66 28.48 -37.45
C GLU A 2 -21.50 28.18 -36.22
N CYS A 3 -21.52 26.93 -35.77
CA CYS A 3 -22.16 26.57 -34.52
C CYS A 3 -21.31 27.14 -33.38
N GLY A 4 -21.89 27.97 -32.50
CA GLY A 4 -21.21 28.62 -31.36
C GLY A 4 -20.70 27.68 -30.25
N HIS A 5 -20.42 26.43 -30.58
CA HIS A 5 -19.88 25.42 -29.70
C HIS A 5 -18.54 24.93 -30.23
N THR A 6 -17.56 24.78 -29.34
CA THR A 6 -16.27 24.19 -29.72
C THR A 6 -16.46 22.72 -30.12
N ALA A 7 -15.67 22.26 -31.09
CA ALA A 7 -15.67 20.85 -31.52
C ALA A 7 -15.48 19.86 -30.35
N GLY A 8 -14.73 20.29 -29.31
CA GLY A 8 -14.55 19.52 -28.08
C GLY A 8 -15.82 19.41 -27.23
N ALA A 9 -16.57 20.50 -27.07
CA ALA A 9 -17.83 20.52 -26.31
C ALA A 9 -18.89 19.64 -26.99
N LEU A 10 -19.08 19.79 -28.31
CA LEU A 10 -19.98 18.95 -29.08
C LEU A 10 -19.56 17.47 -29.02
N GLY A 11 -18.26 17.19 -29.15
CA GLY A 11 -17.75 15.82 -29.04
C GLY A 11 -17.98 15.18 -27.67
N ASN A 12 -17.91 15.95 -26.59
CA ASN A 12 -18.22 15.45 -25.24
C ASN A 12 -19.71 15.22 -25.04
N TYR A 13 -20.55 16.13 -25.54
CA TYR A 13 -22.00 15.97 -25.54
C TYR A 13 -22.40 14.68 -26.27
N LEU A 14 -21.91 14.48 -27.50
CA LEU A 14 -22.18 13.27 -28.29
C LEU A 14 -21.69 12.00 -27.59
N ARG A 15 -20.50 12.00 -26.99
CA ARG A 15 -20.00 10.81 -26.26
C ARG A 15 -20.78 10.48 -24.99
N ARG A 16 -21.50 11.45 -24.41
CA ARG A 16 -22.27 11.30 -23.17
C ARG A 16 -23.72 10.92 -23.42
N TYR A 17 -24.35 11.53 -24.42
CA TYR A 17 -25.78 11.39 -24.70
C TYR A 17 -26.10 10.57 -25.95
N TRP A 18 -25.17 10.49 -26.91
CA TRP A 18 -25.37 9.85 -28.21
C TRP A 18 -24.20 8.90 -28.56
N ARG A 19 -23.84 8.04 -27.60
CA ARG A 19 -22.61 7.24 -27.67
C ARG A 19 -22.69 6.18 -28.76
N GLU A 20 -23.88 5.63 -28.99
CA GLU A 20 -24.22 4.69 -30.05
C GLU A 20 -23.94 5.28 -31.45
N LEU A 21 -24.32 6.54 -31.72
CA LEU A 21 -24.00 7.21 -32.98
C LEU A 21 -22.48 7.37 -33.17
N VAL A 22 -21.75 7.66 -32.08
CA VAL A 22 -20.29 7.77 -32.12
C VAL A 22 -19.64 6.40 -32.40
N LEU A 23 -20.12 5.33 -31.77
CA LEU A 23 -19.61 3.97 -32.00
C LEU A 23 -19.89 3.50 -33.43
N HIS A 24 -21.08 3.77 -33.97
CA HIS A 24 -21.45 3.45 -35.33
C HIS A 24 -20.56 4.18 -36.36
N ARG A 25 -20.28 5.47 -36.15
CA ARG A 25 -19.33 6.23 -36.97
C ARG A 25 -17.93 5.61 -36.99
N HIS A 26 -17.55 4.93 -35.91
CA HIS A 26 -16.28 4.22 -35.81
C HIS A 26 -16.34 2.77 -36.30
N GLY A 27 -17.47 2.33 -36.88
CA GLY A 27 -17.66 0.99 -37.44
C GLY A 27 -17.84 -0.11 -36.38
N ILE A 28 -18.22 0.25 -35.15
CA ILE A 28 -18.47 -0.70 -34.06
C ILE A 28 -19.98 -0.99 -34.03
N THR A 29 -20.36 -2.24 -34.31
CA THR A 29 -21.75 -2.70 -34.18
C THR A 29 -22.09 -2.90 -32.70
N VAL A 30 -23.20 -2.32 -32.27
CA VAL A 30 -23.70 -2.46 -30.91
C VAL A 30 -24.86 -3.43 -30.94
N GLU A 31 -24.63 -4.68 -30.54
CA GLU A 31 -25.68 -5.64 -30.22
C GLU A 31 -25.90 -5.61 -28.71
N ASP A 32 -27.10 -5.24 -28.24
CA ASP A 32 -27.70 -5.30 -26.87
C ASP A 32 -26.80 -5.36 -25.62
N LYS A 33 -25.57 -4.85 -25.70
CA LYS A 33 -24.54 -4.86 -24.67
C LYS A 33 -24.29 -3.45 -24.17
N ASP A 34 -23.76 -3.35 -22.94
CA ASP A 34 -23.40 -2.09 -22.32
C ASP A 34 -22.50 -1.22 -23.22
N LEU A 35 -23.08 -0.14 -23.77
CA LEU A 35 -22.42 0.87 -24.62
C LEU A 35 -21.15 1.47 -23.99
N LEU A 36 -21.08 1.49 -22.65
CA LEU A 36 -19.96 2.01 -21.88
C LEU A 36 -18.74 1.09 -21.85
N SER A 37 -18.94 -0.21 -22.12
CA SER A 37 -17.86 -1.21 -22.15
C SER A 37 -16.98 -1.08 -23.40
N PHE A 38 -17.56 -0.60 -24.51
CA PHE A 38 -16.86 -0.44 -25.79
C PHE A 38 -15.90 0.75 -25.77
N LYS A 39 -14.64 0.51 -26.12
CA LYS A 39 -13.64 1.56 -26.33
C LYS A 39 -13.61 1.98 -27.79
N ILE A 40 -13.84 3.27 -28.06
CA ILE A 40 -13.77 3.86 -29.41
C ILE A 40 -12.37 3.70 -30.02
N ILE A 41 -11.33 3.77 -29.19
CA ILE A 41 -9.94 3.47 -29.57
C ILE A 41 -9.38 2.58 -28.48
N GLU A 42 -8.94 1.38 -28.87
CA GLU A 42 -8.25 0.50 -27.94
C GLU A 42 -6.89 1.06 -27.54
N ALA A 43 -6.41 0.66 -26.38
CA ALA A 43 -5.17 1.16 -25.81
C ALA A 43 -3.98 0.69 -26.67
N GLY A 44 -3.47 1.57 -27.55
CA GLY A 44 -2.41 1.24 -28.52
C GLY A 44 -2.93 0.88 -29.92
N GLY A 45 -4.25 0.83 -30.11
CA GLY A 45 -4.90 0.64 -31.39
C GLY A 45 -4.92 1.91 -32.25
N MET A 46 -5.25 1.72 -33.54
CA MET A 46 -5.50 2.79 -34.50
C MET A 46 -6.95 3.24 -34.42
N SER A 47 -7.22 4.53 -34.62
CA SER A 47 -8.61 4.97 -34.81
C SER A 47 -9.14 4.46 -36.16
N ALA A 48 -10.45 4.18 -36.24
CA ALA A 48 -11.10 3.82 -37.50
C ALA A 48 -10.87 4.88 -38.60
N SER A 49 -10.92 6.16 -38.23
CA SER A 49 -10.60 7.27 -39.13
C SER A 49 -9.16 7.24 -39.66
N ALA A 50 -8.19 6.85 -38.83
CA ALA A 50 -6.80 6.73 -39.25
C ALA A 50 -6.59 5.51 -40.17
N ARG A 51 -7.30 4.39 -39.91
CA ARG A 51 -7.31 3.24 -40.82
C ARG A 51 -7.83 3.62 -42.21
N ILE A 52 -8.92 4.39 -42.29
CA ILE A 52 -9.47 4.87 -43.56
C ILE A 52 -8.48 5.83 -44.23
N LYS A 53 -7.97 6.82 -43.48
CA LYS A 53 -7.07 7.85 -44.02
C LYS A 53 -5.77 7.28 -44.58
N TYR A 54 -5.13 6.36 -43.86
CA TYR A 54 -3.80 5.84 -44.20
C TYR A 54 -3.85 4.48 -44.89
N GLY A 55 -4.98 3.79 -44.93
CA GLY A 55 -5.12 2.39 -45.37
C GLY A 55 -4.47 2.10 -46.72
N SER A 56 -4.88 2.83 -47.77
CA SER A 56 -4.31 2.65 -49.12
C SER A 56 -2.80 2.92 -49.17
N ALA A 57 -2.31 3.89 -48.40
CA ALA A 57 -0.88 4.17 -48.33
C ALA A 57 -0.11 3.07 -47.57
N VAL A 58 -0.71 2.47 -46.53
CA VAL A 58 -0.12 1.32 -45.83
C VAL A 58 -0.05 0.10 -46.74
N GLU A 59 -1.10 -0.18 -47.50
CA GLU A 59 -1.12 -1.27 -48.49
C GLU A 59 -0.05 -1.08 -49.56
N ALA A 60 0.07 0.14 -50.11
CA ALA A 60 1.15 0.47 -51.03
C ALA A 60 2.55 0.30 -50.40
N CYS A 61 2.72 0.64 -49.12
CA CYS A 61 3.98 0.41 -48.42
C CYS A 61 4.33 -1.08 -48.26
N ARG A 62 3.32 -1.95 -48.20
CA ARG A 62 3.47 -3.41 -48.13
C ARG A 62 3.68 -4.08 -49.48
N SER A 63 3.27 -3.43 -50.58
CA SER A 63 3.47 -3.97 -51.93
C SER A 63 4.90 -3.73 -52.46
N LEU A 64 5.37 -4.68 -53.25
CA LEU A 64 6.61 -4.58 -54.03
C LEU A 64 6.50 -3.56 -55.17
N ASP A 65 5.30 -3.34 -55.73
CA ASP A 65 5.09 -2.43 -56.88
C ASP A 65 5.51 -0.99 -56.56
N TYR A 66 5.52 -0.64 -55.28
CA TYR A 66 5.84 0.69 -54.82
C TYR A 66 7.22 0.75 -54.19
N ILE A 67 8.01 -0.33 -54.14
CA ILE A 67 9.25 -0.44 -53.34
C ILE A 67 10.27 0.66 -53.65
N GLU A 68 10.31 1.12 -54.91
CA GLU A 68 11.17 2.19 -55.41
C GLU A 68 10.85 3.56 -54.78
N LEU A 69 9.59 3.78 -54.39
CA LEU A 69 9.14 5.04 -53.78
C LEU A 69 9.49 5.12 -52.29
N ASN A 70 10.12 6.20 -51.87
CA ASN A 70 10.35 6.47 -50.46
C ASN A 70 9.04 6.86 -49.76
N MET A 71 9.02 6.85 -48.42
CA MET A 71 7.79 7.14 -47.65
C MET A 71 7.16 8.50 -47.99
N SER A 72 7.97 9.52 -48.28
CA SER A 72 7.46 10.85 -48.66
C SER A 72 6.90 10.88 -50.09
N GLN A 73 7.42 10.05 -51.00
CA GLN A 73 6.88 9.87 -52.34
C GLN A 73 5.57 9.07 -52.30
N VAL A 74 5.50 8.02 -51.48
CA VAL A 74 4.25 7.29 -51.22
C VAL A 74 3.21 8.24 -50.62
N ALA A 75 3.57 9.03 -49.61
CA ALA A 75 2.65 10.00 -49.02
C ALA A 75 2.08 10.97 -50.05
N ARG A 76 2.95 11.55 -50.90
CA ARG A 76 2.51 12.45 -51.99
C ARG A 76 1.59 11.77 -52.99
N LYS A 77 1.85 10.50 -53.35
CA LYS A 77 1.00 9.72 -54.27
C LYS A 77 -0.43 9.54 -53.75
N PHE A 78 -0.61 9.51 -52.44
CA PHE A 78 -1.91 9.39 -51.78
C PHE A 78 -2.42 10.71 -51.18
N SER A 79 -1.82 11.86 -51.53
CA SER A 79 -2.20 13.18 -51.00
C SER A 79 -2.17 13.27 -49.48
N LEU A 80 -1.17 12.62 -48.86
CA LEU A 80 -0.96 12.59 -47.41
C LEU A 80 0.26 13.44 -47.02
N ASP A 81 0.23 13.93 -45.78
CA ASP A 81 1.42 14.52 -45.16
C ASP A 81 2.47 13.44 -44.89
N ALA A 82 3.68 13.66 -45.41
CA ALA A 82 4.78 12.70 -45.33
C ALA A 82 5.20 12.41 -43.88
N THR A 83 5.23 13.44 -43.04
CA THR A 83 5.66 13.31 -41.64
C THR A 83 4.61 12.56 -40.83
N ALA A 84 3.33 12.86 -41.04
CA ALA A 84 2.21 12.19 -40.38
C ALA A 84 2.13 10.71 -40.78
N LEU A 85 2.28 10.38 -42.08
CA LEU A 85 2.32 9.00 -42.53
C LEU A 85 3.51 8.25 -41.94
N ALA A 86 4.71 8.85 -41.94
CA ALA A 86 5.90 8.23 -41.37
C ALA A 86 5.73 7.96 -39.86
N ASN A 87 5.18 8.92 -39.11
CA ASN A 87 4.89 8.76 -37.68
C ASN A 87 3.83 7.68 -37.44
N PHE A 88 2.79 7.61 -38.28
CA PHE A 88 1.77 6.58 -38.20
C PHE A 88 2.37 5.18 -38.42
N MET A 89 3.18 5.03 -39.46
CA MET A 89 3.84 3.76 -39.79
C MET A 89 4.81 3.31 -38.68
N ARG A 90 5.59 4.21 -38.08
CA ARG A 90 6.50 3.85 -36.96
C ARG A 90 5.76 3.30 -35.74
N VAL A 91 4.56 3.80 -35.48
CA VAL A 91 3.77 3.41 -34.29
C VAL A 91 3.03 2.10 -34.50
N HIS A 92 2.49 1.89 -35.70
CA HIS A 92 1.56 0.78 -35.94
C HIS A 92 2.13 -0.34 -36.81
N PHE A 93 3.13 -0.04 -37.65
CA PHE A 93 3.72 -0.97 -38.61
C PHE A 93 5.25 -0.83 -38.69
N PRO A 94 5.99 -0.93 -37.56
CA PRO A 94 7.44 -0.80 -37.55
C PRO A 94 8.12 -1.89 -38.41
N ASP A 95 7.57 -3.10 -38.43
CA ASP A 95 8.13 -4.23 -39.19
C ASP A 95 8.07 -4.00 -40.70
N VAL A 96 7.00 -3.38 -41.19
CA VAL A 96 6.85 -3.01 -42.60
C VAL A 96 7.94 -2.01 -42.99
N LEU A 97 8.26 -1.04 -42.13
CA LEU A 97 9.33 -0.10 -42.38
C LEU A 97 10.70 -0.78 -42.43
N SER A 98 10.97 -1.69 -41.47
CA SER A 98 12.22 -2.46 -41.42
C SER A 98 12.41 -3.34 -42.65
N TRP A 99 11.37 -4.10 -43.03
CA TRP A 99 11.36 -4.96 -44.22
C TRP A 99 11.59 -4.17 -45.50
N ARG A 100 10.86 -3.07 -45.67
CA ARG A 100 10.94 -2.21 -46.86
C ARG A 100 12.32 -1.57 -46.99
N GLU A 101 12.93 -1.17 -45.87
CA GLU A 101 14.30 -0.65 -45.84
C GLU A 101 15.32 -1.70 -46.27
N GLN A 102 15.20 -2.95 -45.79
CA GLN A 102 16.07 -4.05 -46.17
C GLN A 102 15.98 -4.36 -47.67
N LEU A 103 14.76 -4.45 -48.22
CA LEU A 103 14.57 -4.68 -49.66
C LEU A 103 15.13 -3.54 -50.51
N ARG A 104 14.91 -2.28 -50.10
CA ARG A 104 15.49 -1.16 -50.83
C ARG A 104 17.00 -1.15 -50.82
N ARG A 105 17.64 -1.64 -49.75
CA ARG A 105 19.09 -1.83 -49.69
C ARG A 105 19.53 -2.92 -50.66
N SER A 106 18.84 -4.07 -50.69
CA SER A 106 19.19 -5.16 -51.61
C SER A 106 19.01 -4.77 -53.08
N PHE A 107 18.02 -3.95 -53.41
CA PHE A 107 17.79 -3.45 -54.78
C PHE A 107 18.59 -2.19 -55.13
N GLY A 108 19.42 -1.65 -54.22
CA GLY A 108 20.23 -0.46 -54.51
C GLY A 108 19.46 0.87 -54.54
N PHE A 109 18.20 0.91 -54.11
CA PHE A 109 17.37 2.12 -54.06
C PHE A 109 17.62 3.01 -52.83
N CYS A 110 18.73 2.81 -52.13
CA CYS A 110 19.08 3.57 -50.93
C CYS A 110 19.94 4.78 -51.27
N ASN A 111 19.43 5.96 -50.92
CA ASN A 111 20.05 7.26 -51.21
C ASN A 111 21.06 7.72 -50.13
N GLY A 112 21.68 6.79 -49.39
CA GLY A 112 22.63 7.09 -48.31
C GLY A 112 22.02 7.78 -47.06
N VAL A 113 20.73 8.10 -47.08
CA VAL A 113 20.05 8.76 -45.95
C VAL A 113 19.72 7.74 -44.85
N HIS A 114 20.22 8.00 -43.64
CA HIS A 114 19.91 7.20 -42.46
C HIS A 114 18.39 7.12 -42.19
N ARG A 115 17.84 5.90 -42.08
CA ARG A 115 16.44 5.65 -41.72
C ARG A 115 16.35 4.88 -40.41
N GLY A 116 15.52 5.36 -39.48
CA GLY A 116 15.37 4.79 -38.13
C GLY A 116 15.91 5.73 -37.05
N VAL A 117 16.20 5.19 -35.86
CA VAL A 117 16.80 5.96 -34.75
C VAL A 117 18.21 6.37 -35.13
N ARG A 118 18.53 7.66 -35.06
CA ARG A 118 19.93 8.10 -35.20
C ARG A 118 20.75 7.54 -34.04
N PRO A 119 21.98 7.05 -34.25
CA PRO A 119 22.86 6.56 -33.19
C PRO A 119 23.02 7.57 -32.04
N GLU A 120 23.26 8.85 -32.37
CA GLU A 120 23.34 9.96 -31.41
C GLU A 120 22.10 10.06 -30.50
N SER A 121 20.91 9.81 -31.05
CA SER A 121 19.66 9.82 -30.28
C SER A 121 19.53 8.60 -29.38
N LEU A 122 20.07 7.44 -29.75
CA LEU A 122 20.09 6.27 -28.87
C LEU A 122 20.92 6.59 -27.62
N ASP A 123 22.10 7.18 -27.80
CA ASP A 123 22.98 7.54 -26.70
C ASP A 123 22.37 8.65 -25.83
N GLN A 124 21.80 9.69 -26.46
CA GLN A 124 21.17 10.80 -25.76
C GLN A 124 20.02 10.36 -24.84
N TYR A 125 19.19 9.40 -25.28
CA TYR A 125 18.05 8.93 -24.52
C TYR A 125 18.31 7.64 -23.73
N ALA A 126 19.49 7.02 -23.87
CA ALA A 126 19.81 5.73 -23.24
C ALA A 126 19.55 5.74 -21.72
N GLU A 127 20.07 6.76 -21.03
CA GLU A 127 19.90 6.91 -19.58
C GLU A 127 18.43 7.19 -19.20
N ALA A 128 17.73 8.00 -19.98
CA ALA A 128 16.32 8.30 -19.76
C ALA A 128 15.44 7.05 -19.92
N VAL A 129 15.71 6.22 -20.92
CA VAL A 129 15.02 4.95 -21.15
C VAL A 129 15.34 3.95 -20.03
N ARG A 130 16.60 3.87 -19.58
CA ARG A 130 17.02 3.03 -18.46
C ARG A 130 16.28 3.42 -17.17
N LEU A 131 16.25 4.70 -16.83
CA LEU A 131 15.53 5.21 -15.66
C LEU A 131 14.03 4.93 -15.78
N TYR A 132 13.43 5.09 -16.96
CA TYR A 132 12.00 4.82 -17.14
C TYR A 132 11.65 3.34 -16.99
N ARG A 133 12.58 2.43 -17.34
CA ARG A 133 12.43 0.98 -17.14
C ARG A 133 12.50 0.59 -15.67
N THR A 134 13.48 1.11 -14.95
CA THR A 134 13.80 0.66 -13.58
C THR A 134 13.05 1.41 -12.49
N THR A 135 12.70 2.68 -12.72
CA THR A 135 12.07 3.54 -11.71
C THR A 135 10.61 3.84 -12.01
N ASP A 136 9.88 4.30 -11.00
CA ASP A 136 8.49 4.80 -11.12
C ASP A 136 8.40 6.32 -11.29
N MET A 137 9.49 6.96 -11.74
CA MET A 137 9.49 8.38 -12.03
C MET A 137 8.59 8.71 -13.23
N THR A 138 8.04 9.93 -13.24
CA THR A 138 7.28 10.40 -14.40
C THR A 138 8.20 10.73 -15.57
N GLN A 139 7.68 10.69 -16.80
CA GLN A 139 8.46 11.08 -17.98
C GLN A 139 9.00 12.52 -17.86
N ALA A 140 8.25 13.42 -17.23
CA ALA A 140 8.68 14.80 -16.99
C ALA A 140 9.84 14.91 -15.99
N GLU A 141 9.78 14.15 -14.89
CA GLU A 141 10.87 14.08 -13.92
C GLU A 141 12.14 13.50 -14.55
N ILE A 142 12.02 12.45 -15.36
CA ILE A 142 13.15 11.83 -16.06
C ILE A 142 13.73 12.79 -17.09
N ALA A 143 12.88 13.46 -17.89
CA ALA A 143 13.32 14.44 -18.88
C ALA A 143 14.13 15.56 -18.22
N SER A 144 13.64 16.06 -17.08
CA SER A 144 14.34 17.08 -16.29
C SER A 144 15.67 16.57 -15.73
N LYS A 145 15.69 15.34 -15.19
CA LYS A 145 16.89 14.73 -14.61
C LYS A 145 17.97 14.44 -15.65
N CYS A 146 17.58 13.98 -16.84
CA CYS A 146 18.50 13.66 -17.94
C CYS A 146 18.78 14.88 -18.82
N ARG A 147 18.20 16.05 -18.53
CA ARG A 147 18.32 17.29 -19.31
C ARG A 147 17.96 17.09 -20.80
N VAL A 148 16.91 16.31 -21.06
CA VAL A 148 16.36 16.10 -22.40
C VAL A 148 14.98 16.74 -22.54
N SER A 149 14.59 17.06 -23.77
CA SER A 149 13.24 17.56 -24.03
C SER A 149 12.20 16.48 -23.73
N LEU A 150 11.15 16.83 -22.97
CA LEU A 150 10.03 15.92 -22.69
C LEU A 150 9.34 15.46 -23.98
N GLY A 151 9.16 16.36 -24.95
CA GLY A 151 8.57 16.03 -26.25
C GLY A 151 9.42 15.02 -27.02
N GLY A 152 10.74 15.24 -27.06
CA GLY A 152 11.70 14.34 -27.72
C GLY A 152 11.75 12.96 -27.05
N LEU A 153 11.82 12.92 -25.71
CA LEU A 153 11.79 11.68 -24.94
C LEU A 153 10.50 10.90 -25.18
N ASN A 154 9.35 11.57 -25.17
CA ASN A 154 8.06 10.94 -25.42
C ASN A 154 7.97 10.34 -26.83
N GLN A 155 8.52 11.06 -27.82
CA GLN A 155 8.58 10.57 -29.20
C GLN A 155 9.50 9.35 -29.31
N HIS A 156 10.68 9.40 -28.69
CA HIS A 156 11.64 8.30 -28.68
C HIS A 156 11.03 7.04 -28.04
N LEU A 157 10.42 7.18 -26.85
CA LEU A 157 9.74 6.08 -26.16
C LEU A 157 8.60 5.49 -27.00
N ARG A 158 7.82 6.33 -27.67
CA ARG A 158 6.68 5.90 -28.48
C ARG A 158 7.11 5.11 -29.72
N PHE A 159 8.18 5.51 -30.38
CA PHE A 159 8.61 4.87 -31.63
C PHE A 159 9.49 3.65 -31.41
N TYR A 160 10.31 3.64 -30.34
CA TYR A 160 11.38 2.66 -30.22
C TYR A 160 11.34 1.85 -28.91
N CYS A 161 10.52 2.24 -27.93
CA CYS A 161 10.43 1.56 -26.64
C CYS A 161 8.97 1.22 -26.28
N ASN A 162 8.22 0.68 -27.24
CA ASN A 162 6.82 0.32 -27.05
C ASN A 162 6.64 -0.78 -25.97
N ASP A 163 7.61 -1.69 -25.85
CA ASP A 163 7.65 -2.72 -24.81
C ASP A 163 7.56 -2.12 -23.39
N VAL A 164 8.29 -1.04 -23.15
CA VAL A 164 8.33 -0.36 -21.84
C VAL A 164 7.00 0.34 -21.56
N LEU A 165 6.44 1.00 -22.59
CA LEU A 165 5.15 1.66 -22.49
C LEU A 165 4.02 0.67 -22.18
N CYS A 166 4.01 -0.48 -22.85
CA CYS A 166 3.06 -1.57 -22.61
C CYS A 166 3.19 -2.09 -21.18
N ARG A 167 4.41 -2.39 -20.73
CA ARG A 167 4.68 -2.86 -19.35
C ARG A 167 4.18 -1.86 -18.31
N LYS A 168 4.52 -0.57 -18.46
CA LYS A 168 4.08 0.49 -17.52
C LYS A 168 2.56 0.72 -17.57
N ARG A 169 1.92 0.59 -18.74
CA ARG A 169 0.46 0.66 -18.85
C ARG A 169 -0.22 -0.48 -18.09
N GLN A 170 0.33 -1.70 -18.17
CA GLN A 170 -0.19 -2.83 -17.40
C GLN A 170 0.00 -2.64 -15.90
N SER A 171 1.18 -2.19 -15.45
CA SER A 171 1.42 -1.87 -14.04
C SER A 171 0.43 -0.81 -13.52
N ARG A 172 0.11 0.20 -14.33
CA ARG A 172 -0.89 1.23 -13.98
C ARG A 172 -2.31 0.67 -13.90
N LYS A 173 -2.66 -0.29 -14.77
CA LYS A 173 -3.96 -0.97 -14.74
C LYS A 173 -4.13 -1.74 -13.43
N ILE A 174 -3.15 -2.58 -13.08
CA ILE A 174 -3.11 -3.34 -11.82
C ILE A 174 -3.21 -2.40 -10.63
N ALA A 175 -2.43 -1.31 -10.63
CA ALA A 175 -2.45 -0.30 -9.57
C ALA A 175 -3.80 0.46 -9.46
N LYS A 176 -4.55 0.59 -10.55
CA LYS A 176 -5.87 1.23 -10.54
C LYS A 176 -6.94 0.28 -9.97
N GLU A 177 -6.83 -1.01 -10.28
CA GLU A 177 -7.72 -2.07 -9.80
C GLU A 177 -7.46 -2.42 -8.32
N ASN A 178 -6.27 -2.11 -7.79
CA ASN A 178 -5.99 -2.25 -6.37
C ASN A 178 -6.72 -1.20 -5.51
N ASP A 179 -7.68 -1.64 -4.71
CA ASP A 179 -8.42 -0.80 -3.77
C ASP A 179 -7.56 -0.29 -2.60
N LYS A 180 -6.64 -1.12 -2.11
CA LYS A 180 -5.75 -0.81 -0.98
C LYS A 180 -4.42 -0.28 -1.47
N LYS A 181 -4.40 1.00 -1.85
CA LYS A 181 -3.18 1.69 -2.28
C LYS A 181 -2.25 1.88 -1.09
N ARG A 182 -1.06 1.29 -1.12
CA ARG A 182 -0.05 1.54 -0.09
C ARG A 182 0.69 2.85 -0.38
N PHE A 183 1.15 3.50 0.68
CA PHE A 183 1.94 4.71 0.58
C PHE A 183 3.18 4.48 -0.30
N GLY A 184 3.45 5.39 -1.23
CA GLY A 184 4.62 5.35 -2.11
C GLY A 184 4.48 4.46 -3.34
N GLU A 185 3.50 3.56 -3.39
CA GLU A 185 3.22 2.72 -4.58
C GLU A 185 2.52 3.53 -5.67
N ASN A 186 2.58 3.05 -6.92
CA ASN A 186 1.88 3.70 -8.03
C ASN A 186 0.36 3.71 -7.80
N ALA A 187 -0.28 4.86 -8.01
CA ALA A 187 -1.73 5.04 -7.81
C ALA A 187 -2.58 4.77 -9.07
N GLY A 188 -1.96 4.27 -10.14
CA GLY A 188 -2.57 4.00 -11.45
C GLY A 188 -2.59 5.19 -12.42
N ASN A 189 -2.53 6.43 -11.92
CA ASN A 189 -2.42 7.64 -12.74
C ASN A 189 -0.97 8.02 -13.11
N GLY A 190 0.00 7.14 -12.82
CA GLY A 190 1.43 7.38 -13.05
C GLY A 190 2.11 8.22 -11.97
N ARG A 191 1.40 8.63 -10.91
CA ARG A 191 1.99 9.22 -9.71
C ARG A 191 1.99 8.21 -8.57
N LYS A 192 2.93 8.36 -7.65
CA LYS A 192 2.96 7.60 -6.40
C LYS A 192 1.81 8.02 -5.49
N HIS A 193 1.29 7.08 -4.71
CA HIS A 193 0.29 7.34 -3.70
C HIS A 193 0.95 7.99 -2.48
N ALA A 194 1.13 9.30 -2.57
CA ALA A 194 1.74 10.13 -1.54
C ALA A 194 1.02 11.48 -1.49
N PRO A 195 1.07 12.19 -0.34
CA PRO A 195 0.58 13.55 -0.25
C PRO A 195 1.35 14.45 -1.21
N ALA A 196 0.67 15.46 -1.75
CA ALA A 196 1.33 16.46 -2.58
C ALA A 196 2.42 17.20 -1.77
N PRO A 197 3.53 17.61 -2.40
CA PRO A 197 4.61 18.33 -1.69
C PRO A 197 4.12 19.56 -0.93
N SER A 198 3.19 20.32 -1.52
CA SER A 198 2.56 21.47 -0.86
C SER A 198 1.77 21.10 0.40
N THR A 199 1.12 19.94 0.39
CA THR A 199 0.38 19.42 1.55
C THR A 199 1.32 18.95 2.65
N VAL A 200 2.42 18.29 2.28
CA VAL A 200 3.47 17.91 3.23
C VAL A 200 4.05 19.15 3.90
N HIS A 201 4.43 20.17 3.11
CA HIS A 201 4.97 21.42 3.65
C HIS A 201 4.00 22.12 4.59
N LYS A 202 2.71 22.22 4.23
CA LYS A 202 1.66 22.84 5.05
C LYS A 202 1.53 22.19 6.44
N TYR A 203 1.63 20.87 6.54
CA TYR A 203 1.45 20.14 7.80
C TYR A 203 2.78 19.71 8.44
N ALA A 204 3.94 20.06 7.87
CA ALA A 204 5.24 19.61 8.36
C ALA A 204 5.49 20.03 9.81
N GLY A 205 5.28 21.32 10.13
CA GLY A 205 5.45 21.84 11.49
C GLY A 205 4.46 21.22 12.50
N ALA A 206 3.19 21.05 12.10
CA ALA A 206 2.18 20.40 12.93
C ALA A 206 2.51 18.92 13.17
N LEU A 207 2.99 18.22 12.15
CA LEU A 207 3.41 16.83 12.27
C LEU A 207 4.61 16.69 13.20
N ALA A 208 5.65 17.53 13.07
CA ALA A 208 6.81 17.50 13.96
C ALA A 208 6.40 17.69 15.42
N LEU A 209 5.62 18.75 15.72
CA LEU A 209 5.10 18.98 17.07
C LEU A 209 4.26 17.79 17.58
N TYR A 210 3.37 17.25 16.75
CA TYR A 210 2.54 16.11 17.13
C TYR A 210 3.35 14.83 17.42
N LEU A 211 4.51 14.65 16.79
CA LEU A 211 5.37 13.48 16.98
C LEU A 211 6.34 13.60 18.15
N ASP A 212 6.92 14.79 18.32
CA ASP A 212 7.99 15.03 19.29
C ASP A 212 7.47 15.43 20.67
N THR A 213 6.19 15.80 20.77
CA THR A 213 5.54 16.23 22.03
C THR A 213 4.33 15.38 22.37
N ASP A 214 3.91 15.44 23.64
CA ASP A 214 2.69 14.81 24.14
C ASP A 214 1.41 15.66 23.88
N MET A 215 1.51 16.73 23.08
CA MET A 215 0.42 17.65 22.81
C MET A 215 -0.77 16.99 22.10
N THR A 216 -1.99 17.41 22.45
CA THR A 216 -3.21 16.98 21.75
C THR A 216 -3.27 17.55 20.33
N ILE A 217 -4.04 16.91 19.44
CA ILE A 217 -4.25 17.41 18.08
C ILE A 217 -4.75 18.87 18.11
N ASN A 218 -5.59 19.21 19.09
CA ASN A 218 -6.15 20.55 19.23
C ASN A 218 -5.10 21.57 19.70
N GLU A 219 -4.20 21.18 20.61
CA GLU A 219 -3.08 22.02 21.05
C GLU A 219 -2.09 22.28 19.91
N VAL A 220 -1.72 21.24 19.16
CA VAL A 220 -0.84 21.38 17.98
C VAL A 220 -1.47 22.33 16.97
N VAL A 221 -2.76 22.16 16.68
CA VAL A 221 -3.52 23.01 15.77
C VAL A 221 -3.57 24.45 16.24
N ALA A 222 -3.83 24.68 17.52
CA ALA A 222 -3.84 26.03 18.10
C ALA A 222 -2.47 26.71 17.96
N ARG A 223 -1.37 25.95 18.10
CA ARG A 223 -0.01 26.47 18.00
C ARG A 223 0.46 26.72 16.57
N THR A 224 0.04 25.89 15.61
CA THR A 224 0.48 26.02 14.20
C THR A 224 -0.51 26.75 13.31
N GLY A 225 -1.71 27.05 13.79
CA GLY A 225 -2.77 27.72 13.02
C GLY A 225 -3.35 26.89 11.86
N VAL A 226 -3.15 25.57 11.84
CA VAL A 226 -3.70 24.69 10.78
C VAL A 226 -5.12 24.24 11.13
N SER A 227 -5.99 23.99 10.15
CA SER A 227 -7.34 23.50 10.44
C SER A 227 -7.30 22.13 11.14
N ALA A 228 -8.02 21.99 12.26
CA ALA A 228 -8.13 20.73 13.00
C ALA A 228 -8.71 19.58 12.14
N GLY A 229 -9.74 19.86 11.35
CA GLY A 229 -10.33 18.88 10.43
C GLY A 229 -9.34 18.44 9.36
N GLY A 230 -8.63 19.40 8.77
CA GLY A 230 -7.60 19.15 7.75
C GLY A 230 -6.43 18.33 8.28
N PHE A 231 -5.95 18.63 9.48
CA PHE A 231 -4.84 17.91 10.10
C PHE A 231 -5.25 16.49 10.53
N ARG A 232 -6.45 16.30 11.11
CA ARG A 232 -6.99 14.96 11.41
C ARG A 232 -7.12 14.11 10.16
N PHE A 233 -7.61 14.69 9.05
CA PHE A 233 -7.68 14.01 7.77
C PHE A 233 -6.29 13.64 7.25
N TYR A 234 -5.33 14.58 7.31
CA TYR A 234 -3.95 14.35 6.89
C TYR A 234 -3.30 13.19 7.67
N LEU A 235 -3.42 13.21 9.00
CA LEU A 235 -2.96 12.12 9.86
C LEU A 235 -3.65 10.80 9.51
N ARG A 236 -4.99 10.76 9.41
CA ARG A 236 -5.71 9.52 9.08
C ARG A 236 -5.31 8.96 7.70
N ARG A 237 -5.26 9.83 6.69
CA ARG A 237 -5.07 9.45 5.28
C ARG A 237 -3.64 8.99 4.99
N TRP A 238 -2.65 9.58 5.64
CA TRP A 238 -1.24 9.38 5.32
C TRP A 238 -0.43 8.72 6.43
N HIS A 239 -0.90 8.79 7.69
CA HIS A 239 -0.20 8.29 8.88
C HIS A 239 -1.06 7.35 9.77
N GLY A 240 -2.33 7.13 9.43
CA GLY A 240 -3.35 6.53 10.32
C GLY A 240 -3.50 5.01 10.24
N GLY A 241 -2.50 4.29 9.72
CA GLY A 241 -2.58 2.85 9.51
C GLY A 241 -1.26 2.14 9.79
N GLY A 242 -0.96 1.90 11.07
CA GLY A 242 0.08 0.96 11.53
C GLY A 242 1.51 1.18 11.01
N ARG A 243 1.79 2.26 10.31
CA ARG A 243 3.09 2.55 9.71
C ARG A 243 3.49 3.98 10.03
N SER A 244 4.57 4.06 10.81
CA SER A 244 5.39 5.24 11.06
C SER A 244 4.75 6.37 11.85
N THR A 245 5.37 6.64 13.00
CA THR A 245 5.38 7.88 13.80
C THR A 245 4.14 8.23 14.63
N VAL A 246 2.90 8.14 14.11
CA VAL A 246 1.71 8.48 14.92
C VAL A 246 1.51 7.49 16.07
N ALA A 247 1.80 6.20 15.84
CA ALA A 247 1.82 5.19 16.90
C ALA A 247 2.81 5.56 18.02
N THR A 248 3.96 6.16 17.67
CA THR A 248 4.96 6.64 18.63
C THR A 248 4.40 7.79 19.49
N SER A 249 3.75 8.78 18.88
CA SER A 249 3.15 9.91 19.63
C SER A 249 1.96 9.52 20.52
N CYS A 250 1.12 8.58 20.08
CA CYS A 250 0.07 8.00 20.91
C CYS A 250 0.66 7.15 22.04
N SER A 251 1.75 6.45 21.77
CA SER A 251 2.50 5.68 22.77
C SER A 251 3.15 6.57 23.82
N LEU A 252 3.72 7.71 23.45
CA LEU A 252 4.32 8.68 24.39
C LEU A 252 3.28 9.25 25.35
N ARG A 253 2.13 9.68 24.83
CA ARG A 253 0.99 10.13 25.65
C ARG A 253 0.43 9.04 26.55
N ALA A 254 0.24 7.84 25.99
CA ALA A 254 -0.23 6.72 26.79
C ALA A 254 0.78 6.38 27.89
N ALA A 255 2.08 6.38 27.59
CA ALA A 255 3.13 6.18 28.58
C ALA A 255 3.10 7.22 29.70
N ALA A 256 3.03 8.52 29.36
CA ALA A 256 2.92 9.59 30.35
C ALA A 256 1.67 9.44 31.25
N LYS A 257 0.53 9.07 30.65
CA LYS A 257 -0.73 8.84 31.39
C LYS A 257 -0.64 7.69 32.39
N TYR A 258 0.09 6.62 32.04
CA TYR A 258 0.18 5.40 32.86
C TYR A 258 1.42 5.35 33.74
N ALA A 259 2.41 6.23 33.55
CA ALA A 259 3.69 6.21 34.26
C ALA A 259 3.53 6.19 35.79
N ALA A 260 2.79 7.16 36.35
CA ALA A 260 2.58 7.24 37.79
C ALA A 260 1.84 6.01 38.38
N ALA A 261 0.90 5.44 37.62
CA ALA A 261 0.18 4.23 38.00
C ALA A 261 1.08 2.98 37.93
N ILE A 262 1.97 2.90 36.95
CA ILE A 262 2.95 1.81 36.80
C ILE A 262 3.99 1.87 37.92
N ASP A 263 4.52 3.04 38.24
CA ASP A 263 5.49 3.21 39.32
C ASP A 263 4.88 2.89 40.68
N SER A 264 3.64 3.33 40.93
CA SER A 264 2.90 2.94 42.13
C SER A 264 2.69 1.42 42.20
N LEU A 265 2.41 0.76 41.08
CA LEU A 265 2.22 -0.69 41.02
C LEU A 265 3.53 -1.46 41.24
N ARG A 266 4.67 -0.93 40.77
CA ARG A 266 6.02 -1.47 41.03
C ARG A 266 6.42 -1.35 42.50
N CYS A 267 6.15 -0.21 43.13
CA CYS A 267 6.49 0.02 44.54
C CYS A 267 5.60 -0.74 45.52
N ARG A 268 4.31 -0.92 45.19
CA ARG A 268 3.34 -1.60 46.07
C ARG A 268 2.46 -2.55 45.27
N PRO A 269 2.71 -3.87 45.32
CA PRO A 269 1.92 -4.83 44.55
C PRO A 269 0.47 -4.89 45.08
N ARG A 270 -0.47 -4.36 44.30
CA ARG A 270 -1.92 -4.32 44.58
C ARG A 270 -2.72 -4.80 43.38
N PRO A 271 -4.02 -5.11 43.51
CA PRO A 271 -4.87 -5.42 42.36
C PRO A 271 -4.88 -4.27 41.36
N VAL A 272 -4.65 -4.56 40.07
CA VAL A 272 -4.61 -3.55 38.98
C VAL A 272 -5.90 -2.73 38.91
N ALA A 273 -7.04 -3.30 39.32
CA ALA A 273 -8.31 -2.58 39.40
C ALA A 273 -8.28 -1.42 40.40
N GLN A 274 -7.65 -1.64 41.55
CA GLN A 274 -7.58 -0.68 42.63
C GLN A 274 -6.63 0.46 42.26
N VAL A 275 -5.46 0.14 41.70
CA VAL A 275 -4.53 1.15 41.17
C VAL A 275 -5.19 1.95 40.05
N ALA A 276 -5.93 1.31 39.14
CA ALA A 276 -6.65 2.04 38.12
C ALA A 276 -7.67 3.04 38.72
N ALA A 277 -8.42 2.63 39.75
CA ALA A 277 -9.36 3.52 40.43
C ALA A 277 -8.66 4.69 41.15
N ASP A 278 -7.57 4.42 41.87
CA ASP A 278 -6.79 5.42 42.62
C ASP A 278 -6.25 6.53 41.69
N PHE A 279 -5.93 6.19 40.44
CA PHE A 279 -5.40 7.12 39.42
C PHE A 279 -6.46 7.59 38.41
N GLY A 280 -7.75 7.30 38.61
CA GLY A 280 -8.83 7.72 37.71
C GLY A 280 -8.77 7.10 36.30
N LEU A 281 -8.16 5.92 36.18
CA LEU A 281 -7.97 5.19 34.93
C LEU A 281 -9.05 4.10 34.75
N ASN A 282 -9.39 3.80 33.49
CA ASN A 282 -10.23 2.65 33.20
C ASN A 282 -9.43 1.33 33.44
N PRO A 283 -9.90 0.42 34.33
CA PRO A 283 -9.18 -0.80 34.68
C PRO A 283 -8.88 -1.72 33.49
N ASP A 284 -9.77 -1.85 32.52
CA ASP A 284 -9.61 -2.77 31.40
C ASP A 284 -8.65 -2.23 30.35
N VAL A 285 -8.74 -0.93 30.08
CA VAL A 285 -7.78 -0.25 29.18
C VAL A 285 -6.37 -0.30 29.78
N PHE A 286 -6.25 -0.08 31.09
CA PHE A 286 -4.96 -0.15 31.78
C PHE A 286 -4.35 -1.57 31.76
N ARG A 287 -5.17 -2.63 31.95
CA ARG A 287 -4.71 -4.02 31.80
C ARG A 287 -4.22 -4.32 30.38
N CYS A 288 -4.93 -3.85 29.37
CA CYS A 288 -4.50 -4.01 27.97
C CYS A 288 -3.17 -3.29 27.71
N TYR A 289 -3.00 -2.07 28.25
CA TYR A 289 -1.76 -1.32 28.15
C TYR A 289 -0.58 -2.05 28.81
N LEU A 290 -0.77 -2.53 30.05
CA LEU A 290 0.26 -3.31 30.76
C LEU A 290 0.65 -4.56 29.98
N ARG A 291 -0.30 -5.29 29.37
CA ARG A 291 0.03 -6.47 28.56
C ARG A 291 0.84 -6.14 27.30
N ALA A 292 0.59 -4.99 26.69
CA ALA A 292 1.24 -4.57 25.45
C ALA A 292 2.64 -3.97 25.67
N HIS A 293 2.82 -3.21 26.76
CA HIS A 293 4.03 -2.41 27.00
C HIS A 293 4.88 -2.89 28.19
N GLU A 294 4.27 -3.55 29.19
CA GLU A 294 4.93 -4.00 30.43
C GLU A 294 4.55 -5.46 30.76
N PRO A 295 4.87 -6.43 29.88
CA PRO A 295 4.37 -7.79 29.97
C PRO A 295 4.82 -8.53 31.24
N GLU A 296 5.97 -8.18 31.79
CA GLU A 296 6.48 -8.75 33.05
C GLU A 296 5.62 -8.33 34.24
N LEU A 297 5.30 -7.04 34.35
CA LEU A 297 4.43 -6.50 35.38
C LEU A 297 3.00 -7.05 35.23
N ALA A 298 2.51 -7.14 33.99
CA ALA A 298 1.22 -7.75 33.69
C ALA A 298 1.16 -9.23 34.09
N SER A 299 2.27 -9.96 33.96
CA SER A 299 2.37 -11.37 34.33
C SER A 299 2.35 -11.57 35.84
N ARG A 300 3.06 -10.74 36.61
CA ARG A 300 3.06 -10.77 38.08
C ARG A 300 1.68 -10.50 38.68
N HIS A 301 0.91 -9.60 38.07
CA HIS A 301 -0.43 -9.25 38.54
C HIS A 301 -1.57 -9.99 37.83
N GLY A 302 -1.24 -10.85 36.87
CA GLY A 302 -2.17 -11.56 36.01
C GLY A 302 -2.55 -12.97 36.48
N ARG A 303 -3.48 -13.59 35.75
CA ARG A 303 -3.74 -15.03 35.86
C ARG A 303 -2.76 -15.74 34.91
N MET A 304 -1.91 -16.61 35.44
CA MET A 304 -0.97 -17.41 34.66
C MET A 304 -1.58 -18.77 34.29
N ARG A 305 -1.13 -19.34 33.17
CA ARG A 305 -1.42 -20.74 32.83
C ARG A 305 -0.44 -21.64 33.57
N THR A 306 -0.95 -22.62 34.31
CA THR A 306 -0.12 -23.69 34.89
C THR A 306 0.33 -24.68 33.81
N ALA A 307 1.29 -25.56 34.12
CA ALA A 307 1.79 -26.59 33.20
C ALA A 307 0.69 -27.51 32.64
N LYS A 308 -0.47 -27.59 33.32
CA LYS A 308 -1.67 -28.33 32.89
C LYS A 308 -2.72 -27.44 32.18
N GLY A 309 -2.37 -26.23 31.77
CA GLY A 309 -3.21 -25.31 31.01
C GLY A 309 -4.27 -24.53 31.81
N ARG A 310 -4.34 -24.66 33.14
CA ARG A 310 -5.35 -23.97 33.98
C ARG A 310 -4.93 -22.54 34.34
N LEU A 311 -5.88 -21.61 34.34
CA LEU A 311 -5.67 -20.19 34.68
C LEU A 311 -5.72 -19.97 36.20
N VAL A 312 -4.57 -19.71 36.82
CA VAL A 312 -4.41 -19.49 38.26
C VAL A 312 -3.85 -18.09 38.53
N SER A 313 -4.37 -17.40 39.55
CA SER A 313 -3.82 -16.11 39.99
C SER A 313 -2.39 -16.27 40.53
N SER A 314 -1.44 -15.46 40.06
CA SER A 314 -0.04 -15.51 40.53
C SER A 314 0.06 -15.28 42.04
N ALA A 315 -0.69 -14.30 42.57
CA ALA A 315 -0.71 -13.98 44.00
C ALA A 315 -1.22 -15.13 44.87
N SER A 316 -2.21 -15.90 44.40
CA SER A 316 -2.71 -17.06 45.15
C SER A 316 -1.72 -18.23 45.13
N ARG A 317 -0.95 -18.37 44.05
CA ARG A 317 0.11 -19.39 43.96
C ARG A 317 1.21 -19.11 44.96
N GLU A 318 1.72 -17.89 45.04
CA GLU A 318 2.74 -17.52 46.01
C GLU A 318 2.23 -17.66 47.44
N LYS A 319 1.03 -17.14 47.73
CA LYS A 319 0.40 -17.24 49.06
C LYS A 319 0.21 -18.67 49.56
N TYR A 320 -0.08 -19.62 48.67
CA TYR A 320 -0.33 -21.02 49.04
C TYR A 320 0.82 -21.97 48.68
N ALA A 321 1.95 -21.47 48.17
CA ALA A 321 3.07 -22.30 47.73
C ALA A 321 3.66 -23.12 48.88
N GLU A 322 3.86 -22.48 50.04
CA GLU A 322 4.41 -23.15 51.22
C GLU A 322 3.41 -24.16 51.81
N ALA A 323 2.12 -23.80 51.88
CA ALA A 323 1.06 -24.71 52.31
C ALA A 323 0.96 -25.94 51.40
N LEU A 324 1.08 -25.74 50.08
CA LEU A 324 1.08 -26.83 49.10
C LEU A 324 2.32 -27.72 49.24
N ARG A 325 3.50 -27.15 49.46
CA ARG A 325 4.75 -27.90 49.70
C ARG A 325 4.65 -28.76 50.96
N LEU A 326 4.16 -28.20 52.06
CA LEU A 326 3.97 -28.94 53.31
C LEU A 326 2.92 -30.04 53.12
N TYR A 327 1.78 -29.72 52.54
CA TYR A 327 0.71 -30.69 52.30
C TYR A 327 1.13 -31.85 51.38
N SER A 328 1.99 -31.58 50.39
CA SER A 328 2.51 -32.60 49.48
C SER A 328 3.68 -33.41 50.03
N THR A 329 4.36 -32.97 51.10
CA THR A 329 5.55 -33.63 51.65
C THR A 329 5.32 -34.28 53.01
N THR A 330 4.37 -33.80 53.81
CA THR A 330 4.06 -34.31 55.15
C THR A 330 2.70 -35.00 55.20
N ALA A 331 2.50 -35.84 56.23
CA ALA A 331 1.20 -36.44 56.57
C ALA A 331 0.36 -35.54 57.52
N GLU A 332 0.78 -34.28 57.73
CA GLU A 332 0.07 -33.34 58.60
C GLU A 332 -1.29 -32.95 58.00
N SER A 333 -2.33 -32.87 58.83
CA SER A 333 -3.64 -32.42 58.35
C SER A 333 -3.56 -30.99 57.80
N LEU A 334 -4.28 -30.74 56.69
CA LEU A 334 -4.33 -29.42 56.07
C LEU A 334 -4.83 -28.33 57.04
N ARG A 335 -5.62 -28.70 58.05
CA ARG A 335 -6.13 -27.81 59.09
C ARG A 335 -5.00 -27.30 59.99
N SER A 336 -4.05 -28.18 60.35
CA SER A 336 -2.86 -27.82 61.12
C SER A 336 -1.93 -26.91 60.31
N ILE A 337 -1.66 -27.26 59.05
CA ILE A 337 -0.84 -26.46 58.13
C ILE A 337 -1.44 -25.06 57.93
N ALA A 338 -2.76 -24.97 57.73
CA ALA A 338 -3.44 -23.70 57.57
C ALA A 338 -3.36 -22.84 58.83
N SER A 339 -3.53 -23.42 60.02
CA SER A 339 -3.41 -22.70 61.30
C SER A 339 -2.00 -22.18 61.52
N ARG A 340 -0.97 -22.99 61.22
CA ARG A 340 0.44 -22.62 61.38
C ARG A 340 0.87 -21.48 60.46
N LEU A 341 0.37 -21.47 59.22
CA LEU A 341 0.70 -20.44 58.23
C LEU A 341 -0.23 -19.21 58.28
N GLY A 342 -1.17 -19.14 59.23
CA GLY A 342 -2.14 -18.05 59.33
C GLY A 342 -3.09 -17.97 58.12
N LEU A 343 -3.37 -19.11 57.48
CA LEU A 343 -4.19 -19.20 56.28
C LEU A 343 -5.61 -19.70 56.60
N VAL A 344 -6.59 -19.19 55.86
CA VAL A 344 -7.98 -19.66 55.99
C VAL A 344 -8.11 -21.06 55.38
N TYR A 345 -8.43 -22.05 56.20
CA TYR A 345 -8.54 -23.47 55.81
C TYR A 345 -9.38 -23.67 54.53
N ASN A 346 -10.57 -23.08 54.47
CA ASN A 346 -11.47 -23.23 53.32
C ASN A 346 -10.89 -22.65 52.02
N SER A 347 -10.11 -21.57 52.12
CA SER A 347 -9.48 -20.92 50.96
C SER A 347 -8.31 -21.74 50.42
N VAL A 348 -7.45 -22.27 51.31
CA VAL A 348 -6.33 -23.15 50.94
C VAL A 348 -6.85 -24.48 50.41
N GLY A 349 -7.78 -25.12 51.12
CA GLY A 349 -8.38 -26.40 50.71
C GLY A 349 -9.18 -26.29 49.42
N GLY A 350 -9.84 -25.15 49.17
CA GLY A 350 -10.47 -24.86 47.88
C GLY A 350 -9.44 -24.66 46.76
N TYR A 351 -8.31 -24.01 47.04
CA TYR A 351 -7.24 -23.80 46.07
C TYR A 351 -6.56 -25.11 45.67
N ILE A 352 -6.16 -25.94 46.65
CA ILE A 352 -5.46 -27.21 46.41
C ILE A 352 -6.36 -28.17 45.62
N ARG A 353 -7.63 -28.35 45.99
CA ARG A 353 -8.55 -29.24 45.26
C ARG A 353 -8.78 -28.82 43.81
N ARG A 354 -8.89 -27.50 43.54
CA ARG A 354 -9.18 -26.99 42.20
C ARG A 354 -7.94 -26.93 41.30
N ASN A 355 -6.75 -26.69 41.86
CA ASN A 355 -5.54 -26.44 41.07
C ASN A 355 -4.50 -27.57 41.14
N HIS A 356 -4.49 -28.36 42.22
CA HIS A 356 -3.51 -29.40 42.51
C HIS A 356 -4.14 -30.72 43.02
N PRO A 357 -4.98 -31.40 42.21
CA PRO A 357 -5.57 -32.69 42.60
C PRO A 357 -4.50 -33.76 42.85
N GLU A 358 -3.34 -33.68 42.18
CA GLU A 358 -2.21 -34.58 42.43
C GLU A 358 -1.68 -34.50 43.87
N ALA A 359 -1.67 -33.31 44.47
CA ALA A 359 -1.22 -33.13 45.84
C ALA A 359 -2.18 -33.77 46.85
N VAL A 360 -3.48 -33.80 46.52
CA VAL A 360 -4.50 -34.50 47.33
C VAL A 360 -4.28 -36.00 47.30
N ALA A 361 -4.03 -36.57 46.11
CA ALA A 361 -3.75 -38.01 45.96
C ALA A 361 -2.46 -38.41 46.69
N LEU A 362 -1.38 -37.64 46.52
CA LEU A 362 -0.10 -37.88 47.18
C LEU A 362 -0.17 -37.79 48.70
N HIS A 363 -0.96 -36.86 49.23
CA HIS A 363 -1.18 -36.74 50.67
C HIS A 363 -2.00 -37.93 51.20
N ALA A 364 -3.06 -38.34 50.50
CA ALA A 364 -3.88 -39.49 50.89
C ALA A 364 -3.05 -40.79 50.95
N SER A 365 -2.18 -41.03 49.97
CA SER A 365 -1.26 -42.18 49.99
C SER A 365 -0.27 -42.14 51.15
N ARG A 366 0.22 -40.96 51.54
CA ARG A 366 1.14 -40.81 52.68
C ARG A 366 0.45 -40.97 54.04
N VAL A 367 -0.77 -40.45 54.18
CA VAL A 367 -1.57 -40.66 55.39
C VAL A 367 -1.86 -42.16 55.57
N ALA A 368 -2.16 -42.88 54.48
CA ALA A 368 -2.34 -44.33 54.52
C ALA A 368 -1.03 -45.08 54.87
N ALA A 369 0.11 -44.65 54.33
CA ALA A 369 1.42 -45.25 54.66
C ALA A 369 1.84 -45.02 56.12
N ASN A 370 1.58 -43.84 56.67
CA ASN A 370 1.83 -43.52 58.09
C ASN A 370 0.84 -44.20 59.06
N ALA A 371 -0.31 -44.67 58.58
CA ALA A 371 -1.28 -45.41 59.39
C ALA A 371 -0.99 -46.92 59.42
N ASN A 372 -0.18 -47.42 58.48
CA ASN A 372 0.23 -48.82 58.35
C ASN A 372 1.66 -49.09 58.85
N ALA A 373 2.33 -48.07 59.39
CA ALA A 373 3.62 -48.12 60.06
C ALA A 373 3.41 -47.78 61.55
#